data_AF-U9SYG5-F1
#
_entry.id   AF-U9SYG5-F1
#
_cell.length_a   1.000
_cell.length_b   1.000
_cell.length_c   1.000
_cell.angle_alpha   90.00
_cell.angle_beta   90.00
_cell.angle_gamma   90.00
#
_symmetry.space_group_name_H-M   'P 1'
#
loop_
_entity.id
_entity.type
_entity.pdbx_description
1 polymer ?
#
loop_
_entity_poly.entity_id
_entity_poly.type
_entity_poly.pdbx_seq_one_letter_code
_entity_poly.pdbx_strand_id
1 'polypeptide(L)'
;MLKIYLNCHTQEYALLIQFYGISKHPDSNDYFIVKQFHENTSSLTEYISHKFDSLNWEMKLRLLLYLSEDLKSLHNAKYVHRYYKYPSSVLVFNNSFCAIETFLECKALPLSNTDEKGGCVFRISCCRQ
;
A
#
# COMPACT_ATOMS: atom_id res chain seq x y z
N MET A 1 -6.84 -3.07 -6.04
CA MET A 1 -6.01 -1.92 -5.60
C MET A 1 -6.85 -0.69 -5.30
N LEU A 2 -7.43 -0.01 -6.30
CA LEU A 2 -8.17 1.25 -6.08
C LEU A 2 -9.37 1.14 -5.12
N LYS A 3 -10.13 0.04 -5.22
CA LYS A 3 -11.25 -0.25 -4.29
C LYS A 3 -10.83 -0.28 -2.81
N ILE A 4 -9.64 -0.82 -2.54
CA ILE A 4 -9.11 -0.94 -1.16
C ILE A 4 -8.73 0.42 -0.64
N TYR A 5 -8.02 1.21 -1.46
CA TYR A 5 -7.68 2.59 -1.13
C TYR A 5 -8.92 3.43 -0.85
N LEU A 6 -9.91 3.41 -1.74
CA LEU A 6 -11.16 4.16 -1.58
C LEU A 6 -11.89 3.74 -0.30
N ASN A 7 -11.99 2.44 -0.01
CA ASN A 7 -12.64 1.99 1.21
C ASN A 7 -11.93 2.45 2.50
N CYS A 8 -10.61 2.56 2.49
CA CYS A 8 -9.87 3.15 3.61
C CYS A 8 -10.16 4.66 3.70
N HIS A 9 -10.08 5.36 2.56
CA HIS A 9 -10.25 6.81 2.49
C HIS A 9 -11.67 7.27 2.88
N THR A 10 -12.72 6.58 2.42
CA THR A 10 -14.12 6.91 2.72
C THR A 10 -14.49 6.68 4.18
N GLN A 11 -13.68 5.91 4.92
CA GLN A 11 -13.86 5.66 6.35
C GLN A 11 -12.87 6.49 7.20
N GLU A 12 -12.25 7.53 6.60
CA GLU A 12 -11.24 8.40 7.20
C GLU A 12 -9.99 7.66 7.72
N TYR A 13 -9.74 6.44 7.22
CA TYR A 13 -8.51 5.70 7.49
C TYR A 13 -7.45 6.12 6.47
N ALA A 14 -6.60 7.06 6.88
CA ALA A 14 -5.51 7.54 6.06
C ALA A 14 -4.49 6.41 5.83
N LEU A 15 -4.26 6.10 4.56
CA LEU A 15 -3.07 5.37 4.12
C LEU A 15 -1.95 6.37 3.89
N LEU A 16 -0.73 5.96 4.17
CA LEU A 16 0.46 6.80 4.12
C LEU A 16 0.83 7.22 2.68
N ILE A 17 0.54 6.39 1.68
CA ILE A 17 0.65 6.75 0.26
C ILE A 17 -0.67 7.37 -0.22
N GLN A 18 -0.58 8.60 -0.72
CA GLN A 18 -1.73 9.27 -1.32
C GLN A 18 -1.95 8.82 -2.77
N PHE A 19 -3.22 8.66 -3.15
CA PHE A 19 -3.63 8.39 -4.52
C PHE A 19 -4.37 9.61 -5.04
N TYR A 20 -3.98 10.09 -6.21
CA TYR A 20 -4.55 11.30 -6.82
C TYR A 20 -5.61 10.99 -7.86
N GLY A 21 -5.63 9.78 -8.42
CA GLY A 21 -6.69 9.35 -9.33
C GLY A 21 -6.27 8.29 -10.33
N ILE A 22 -6.97 8.26 -11.46
CA ILE A 22 -6.70 7.39 -12.60
C ILE A 22 -6.43 8.28 -13.81
N SER A 23 -5.40 7.93 -14.59
CA SER A 23 -5.11 8.50 -15.89
C SER A 23 -5.32 7.44 -16.98
N LYS A 24 -5.56 7.87 -18.21
CA LYS A 24 -5.67 6.99 -19.38
C LYS A 24 -4.58 7.37 -20.38
N HIS A 25 -3.89 6.38 -20.94
CA HIS A 25 -2.98 6.67 -22.06
C HIS A 25 -3.79 7.20 -23.25
N PRO A 26 -3.33 8.23 -23.97
CA PRO A 26 -4.06 8.75 -25.13
C PRO A 26 -4.14 7.71 -26.26
N ASP A 27 -3.06 6.96 -26.49
CA ASP A 27 -2.94 6.06 -27.65
C ASP A 27 -3.24 4.58 -27.36
N SER A 28 -3.24 4.19 -26.08
CA SER A 28 -3.57 2.83 -25.67
C SER A 28 -4.81 2.87 -24.78
N ASN A 29 -5.61 1.80 -24.77
CA ASN A 29 -6.76 1.72 -23.87
C ASN A 29 -6.35 1.39 -22.43
N ASP A 30 -5.11 1.73 -22.06
CA ASP A 30 -4.52 1.43 -20.76
C ASP A 30 -4.85 2.53 -19.76
N TYR A 31 -5.10 2.10 -18.53
CA TYR A 31 -5.38 2.97 -17.39
C TYR A 31 -4.25 2.86 -16.37
N PHE A 32 -3.78 4.01 -15.91
CA PHE A 32 -2.74 4.13 -14.90
C PHE A 32 -3.31 4.70 -13.61
N ILE A 33 -2.79 4.22 -12.48
CA ILE A 33 -3.10 4.81 -11.19
C ILE A 33 -2.06 5.89 -10.90
N VAL A 34 -2.55 7.10 -10.62
CA VAL A 34 -1.72 8.24 -10.23
C VAL A 34 -1.64 8.26 -8.70
N LYS A 35 -0.44 8.11 -8.17
CA LYS A 35 -0.15 8.13 -6.72
C LYS A 35 1.00 9.08 -6.43
N GLN A 36 1.18 9.42 -5.16
CA GLN A 36 2.30 10.23 -4.70
C GLN A 36 3.63 9.64 -5.15
N PHE A 37 4.40 10.44 -5.88
CA PHE A 37 5.77 10.11 -6.27
C PHE A 37 6.72 10.55 -5.16
N HIS A 38 7.74 9.74 -4.92
CA HIS A 38 8.80 10.06 -3.99
C HIS A 38 10.14 9.71 -4.64
N GLU A 39 11.08 10.63 -4.56
CA GLU A 39 12.46 10.40 -4.99
C GLU A 39 13.22 9.57 -3.93
N ASN A 40 14.24 8.82 -4.37
CA ASN A 40 15.10 8.01 -3.50
C ASN A 40 14.35 6.94 -2.67
N THR A 41 13.36 6.29 -3.28
CA THR A 41 12.67 5.15 -2.67
C THR A 41 13.43 3.85 -2.87
N SER A 42 13.44 3.01 -1.85
CA SER A 42 13.91 1.62 -1.95
C SER A 42 12.89 0.69 -1.29
N SER A 43 12.92 -0.59 -1.66
CA SER A 43 12.12 -1.57 -0.92
C SER A 43 12.60 -1.70 0.52
N LEU A 44 11.73 -2.01 1.47
CA LEU A 44 12.13 -2.20 2.87
C LEU A 44 13.24 -3.26 3.02
N THR A 45 13.18 -4.33 2.23
CA THR A 45 14.22 -5.37 2.20
C THR A 45 15.57 -4.82 1.73
N GLU A 46 15.57 -4.06 0.64
CA GLU A 46 16.77 -3.42 0.09
C GLU A 46 17.35 -2.39 1.07
N TYR A 47 16.50 -1.53 1.63
CA TYR A 47 16.88 -0.54 2.63
C TYR A 47 17.54 -1.18 3.85
N ILE A 48 16.93 -2.24 4.40
CA ILE A 48 17.51 -2.99 5.52
C ILE A 48 18.84 -3.61 5.09
N SER A 49 18.92 -4.23 3.91
CA SER A 49 20.15 -4.89 3.45
C SER A 49 21.33 -3.93 3.28
N HIS A 50 21.09 -2.70 2.82
CA HIS A 50 22.14 -1.71 2.60
C HIS A 50 22.48 -0.86 3.83
N LYS A 51 21.54 -0.70 4.77
CA LYS A 51 21.69 0.19 5.93
C LYS A 51 21.70 -0.53 7.27
N PHE A 52 21.73 -1.86 7.30
CA PHE A 52 21.60 -2.66 8.51
C PHE A 52 22.49 -2.16 9.66
N ASP A 53 23.77 -1.95 9.39
CA ASP A 53 24.77 -1.54 10.39
C ASP A 53 24.58 -0.09 10.86
N SER A 54 24.01 0.77 10.01
CA SER A 54 23.74 2.18 10.31
C SER A 54 22.36 2.43 10.92
N LEU A 55 21.49 1.41 10.96
CA LEU A 55 20.13 1.53 11.47
C LEU A 55 20.11 1.51 13.00
N ASN A 56 19.96 2.69 13.59
CA ASN A 56 19.73 2.81 15.03
C ASN A 56 18.32 2.31 15.43
N TRP A 57 18.12 2.08 16.72
CA TRP A 57 16.85 1.56 17.25
C TRP A 57 15.68 2.51 17.03
N GLU A 58 15.91 3.82 17.10
CA GLU A 58 14.87 4.81 16.88
C GLU A 58 14.29 4.71 15.45
N MET A 59 15.16 4.58 14.44
CA MET A 59 14.75 4.42 13.04
C MET A 59 13.97 3.11 12.84
N LYS A 60 14.39 2.02 13.48
CA LYS A 60 13.67 0.72 13.44
C LYS A 60 12.26 0.85 14.01
N LEU A 61 12.13 1.48 15.17
CA LEU A 61 10.82 1.71 15.81
C LEU A 61 9.93 2.62 14.95
N ARG A 62 10.51 3.64 14.32
CA ARG A 62 9.77 4.55 13.44
C ARG A 62 9.23 3.84 12.20
N LEU A 63 10.03 2.99 11.55
CA LEU A 63 9.58 2.18 10.43
C LEU A 63 8.44 1.22 10.83
N LEU A 64 8.56 0.59 12.00
CA LEU A 64 7.50 -0.29 12.52
C LEU A 64 6.21 0.48 12.82
N LEU A 65 6.32 1.68 13.37
CA LEU A 65 5.18 2.55 13.65
C LEU A 65 4.42 2.88 12.37
N TYR A 66 5.08 3.38 11.33
CA TYR A 66 4.43 3.71 10.05
C TYR A 66 3.79 2.48 9.39
N LEU A 67 4.49 1.35 9.37
CA LEU A 67 3.92 0.11 8.86
C LEU A 67 2.68 -0.33 9.66
N SER A 68 2.68 -0.13 10.98
CA SER A 68 1.54 -0.45 11.82
C SER A 68 0.33 0.45 11.58
N GLU A 69 0.55 1.73 11.24
CA GLU A 69 -0.52 2.67 10.88
C GLU A 69 -1.21 2.27 9.57
N ASP A 70 -0.43 1.96 8.53
CA ASP A 70 -0.98 1.46 7.26
C ASP A 70 -1.75 0.15 7.46
N LEU A 71 -1.20 -0.80 8.23
CA LEU A 71 -1.89 -2.06 8.54
C LEU A 71 -3.17 -1.83 9.34
N LYS A 72 -3.17 -0.91 10.31
CA LYS A 72 -4.36 -0.53 11.08
C LYS A 72 -5.45 0.03 10.17
N SER A 73 -5.09 0.94 9.26
CA SER A 73 -6.03 1.49 8.27
C SER A 73 -6.65 0.40 7.40
N LEU A 74 -5.85 -0.55 6.92
CA LEU A 74 -6.34 -1.69 6.14
C LEU A 74 -7.25 -2.61 6.96
N HIS A 75 -6.85 -2.95 8.20
CA HIS A 75 -7.65 -3.81 9.07
C HIS A 75 -8.99 -3.19 9.44
N ASN A 76 -9.02 -1.88 9.70
CA ASN A 76 -10.27 -1.16 9.96
C ASN A 76 -11.20 -1.21 8.74
N ALA A 77 -10.64 -1.07 7.53
CA ALA A 77 -11.37 -1.26 6.27
C ALA A 77 -11.67 -2.73 5.92
N LYS A 78 -11.45 -3.67 6.86
CA LYS A 78 -11.68 -5.13 6.71
C LYS A 78 -10.80 -5.80 5.64
N TYR A 79 -9.58 -5.33 5.47
CA TYR A 79 -8.57 -5.93 4.60
C TYR A 79 -7.37 -6.42 5.39
N VAL A 80 -6.88 -7.63 5.06
CA VAL A 80 -5.61 -8.15 5.57
C VAL A 80 -4.58 -8.08 4.45
N HIS A 81 -3.48 -7.38 4.70
CA HIS A 81 -2.33 -7.36 3.81
C HIS A 81 -1.29 -8.39 4.25
N ARG A 82 -0.95 -9.35 3.38
CA ARG A 82 0.05 -10.38 3.67
C ARG A 82 1.48 -9.86 3.46
N TYR A 83 1.84 -8.81 4.19
CA TYR A 83 3.15 -8.16 4.03
C TYR A 83 4.31 -9.14 4.22
N TYR A 84 4.17 -10.10 5.16
CA TYR A 84 5.19 -11.10 5.46
C TYR A 84 5.55 -12.01 4.27
N LYS A 85 4.64 -12.17 3.30
CA LYS A 85 4.89 -12.98 2.09
C LYS A 85 5.64 -12.19 1.02
N TYR A 86 5.57 -10.85 1.05
CA TYR A 86 6.18 -9.97 0.06
C TYR A 86 6.75 -8.71 0.72
N PRO A 87 7.87 -8.81 1.45
CA PRO A 87 8.45 -7.66 2.13
C PRO A 87 8.88 -6.54 1.17
N SER A 88 9.06 -6.85 -0.12
CA SER A 88 9.29 -5.88 -1.20
C SER A 88 8.07 -5.00 -1.55
N SER A 89 6.90 -5.27 -0.97
CA SER A 89 5.69 -4.46 -1.16
C SER A 89 5.67 -3.20 -0.30
N VAL A 90 6.62 -3.05 0.61
CA VAL A 90 6.79 -1.86 1.46
C VAL A 90 7.92 -1.03 0.89
N LEU A 91 7.65 0.25 0.63
CA LEU A 91 8.66 1.23 0.24
C LEU A 91 9.10 2.04 1.44
N VAL A 92 10.40 2.36 1.46
CA VAL A 92 11.00 3.31 2.41
C VAL A 92 11.33 4.59 1.66
N PHE A 93 10.98 5.71 2.27
CA PHE A 93 11.17 7.06 1.77
C PHE A 93 12.13 7.81 2.70
N ASN A 94 13.08 8.55 2.11
CA ASN A 94 14.05 9.45 2.76
C ASN A 94 14.10 9.40 4.30
N ASN A 95 15.01 8.58 4.82
CA ASN A 95 15.42 8.53 6.23
C ASN A 95 14.32 8.23 7.26
N SER A 96 13.52 7.17 7.03
CA SER A 96 12.73 6.40 8.03
C SER A 96 11.20 6.51 7.95
N PHE A 97 10.66 6.97 6.83
CA PHE A 97 9.24 6.81 6.52
C PHE A 97 9.03 5.56 5.67
N CYS A 98 7.99 4.76 5.91
CA CYS A 98 7.67 3.63 5.04
C CYS A 98 6.15 3.46 4.89
N ALA A 99 5.75 2.85 3.77
CA ALA A 99 4.34 2.60 3.49
C ALA A 99 4.16 1.38 2.59
N ILE A 100 2.98 0.77 2.67
CA ILE A 100 2.57 -0.34 1.80
C ILE A 100 2.28 0.23 0.41
N GLU A 101 3.11 -0.13 -0.55
CA GLU A 101 3.05 0.38 -1.92
C GLU A 101 1.92 -0.24 -2.75
N THR A 102 1.66 -1.53 -2.53
CA THR A 102 0.73 -2.29 -3.37
C THR A 102 -0.25 -3.10 -2.54
N PHE A 103 -1.53 -2.92 -2.82
CA PHE A 103 -2.61 -3.68 -2.20
C PHE A 103 -3.03 -4.91 -3.01
N LEU A 104 -2.19 -5.36 -3.96
CA LEU A 104 -2.51 -6.51 -4.81
C LEU A 104 -2.72 -7.79 -3.98
N GLU A 105 -1.99 -7.92 -2.87
CA GLU A 105 -1.98 -9.08 -1.99
C GLU A 105 -2.92 -8.94 -0.78
N CYS A 106 -3.72 -7.85 -0.75
CA CYS A 106 -4.75 -7.68 0.25
C CYS A 106 -5.92 -8.64 0.00
N LYS A 107 -6.45 -9.22 1.08
CA LYS A 107 -7.70 -9.99 1.04
C LYS A 107 -8.74 -9.35 1.93
N ALA A 108 -9.96 -9.25 1.44
CA ALA A 108 -11.10 -8.88 2.28
C ALA A 108 -11.30 -9.98 3.33
N LEU A 109 -11.53 -9.57 4.57
CA LEU A 109 -12.05 -10.48 5.59
C LEU A 109 -13.54 -10.75 5.28
N PRO A 110 -14.01 -12.00 5.42
CA PRO A 110 -15.44 -12.27 5.39
C PRO A 110 -16.11 -11.40 6.46
N LEU A 111 -17.08 -10.59 6.07
CA LEU A 111 -17.94 -9.89 7.01
C LEU A 111 -18.62 -10.98 7.85
N SER A 112 -18.45 -10.94 9.18
CA SER A 112 -19.39 -11.61 10.07
C SER A 112 -20.74 -10.92 9.89
N ASN A 113 -21.59 -11.54 9.08
CA ASN A 113 -23.01 -11.26 8.81
C ASN A 113 -23.51 -9.85 9.17
N THR A 114 -23.59 -8.98 8.16
CA THR A 114 -24.83 -8.28 7.79
C THR A 114 -24.73 -7.86 6.32
N ASP A 115 -25.87 -7.94 5.64
CA ASP A 115 -26.07 -7.86 4.19
C ASP A 115 -25.51 -6.58 3.53
N GLU A 116 -24.93 -6.70 2.32
CA GLU A 116 -25.53 -6.15 1.08
C GLU A 116 -24.56 -6.17 -0.14
N LYS A 117 -25.08 -6.83 -1.19
CA LYS A 117 -25.07 -6.54 -2.64
C LYS A 117 -23.87 -5.86 -3.32
N GLY A 118 -23.29 -6.61 -4.26
CA GLY A 118 -23.04 -6.15 -5.63
C GLY A 118 -21.83 -5.24 -5.85
N GLY A 119 -20.69 -5.83 -6.25
CA GLY A 119 -19.57 -5.06 -6.78
C GLY A 119 -18.84 -5.80 -7.90
N CYS A 120 -18.87 -5.25 -9.11
CA CYS A 120 -18.20 -5.79 -10.29
C CYS A 120 -16.68 -5.85 -10.09
N VAL A 121 -16.08 -6.96 -10.53
CA VAL A 121 -14.63 -7.20 -10.50
C VAL A 121 -14.03 -6.71 -11.81
N PHE A 122 -13.28 -5.60 -11.78
CA PHE A 122 -12.43 -5.20 -12.90
C PHE A 122 -11.01 -5.72 -12.68
N ARG A 123 -10.51 -6.49 -13.66
CA ARG A 123 -9.15 -7.05 -13.69
C ARG A 123 -8.19 -5.98 -14.22
N ILE A 124 -7.28 -5.49 -13.38
CA ILE A 124 -6.20 -4.59 -13.80
C ILE A 124 -4.90 -5.35 -13.58
N SER A 125 -4.20 -5.67 -14.67
CA SER A 125 -2.86 -6.26 -14.68
C SER A 125 -1.81 -5.14 -14.64
N CYS A 126 -0.84 -5.23 -13.73
CA CYS A 126 0.28 -4.30 -13.63
C CYS A 126 1.52 -4.93 -14.28
N CYS A 127 2.09 -4.29 -15.30
CA CYS A 127 3.45 -4.59 -15.79
C CYS A 127 4.42 -3.53 -15.24
N ARG A 128 5.55 -3.99 -14.70
CA ARG A 128 6.71 -3.14 -14.39
C ARG A 128 7.44 -2.89 -15.73
N GLN A 129 7.67 -1.63 -16.08
CA GLN A 129 8.75 -1.27 -17.00
C GLN A 129 10.05 -1.16 -16.20
#